data_AF-A0A1J3INY2-F1
#
_entry.id   AF-A0A1J3INY2-F1
#
_cell.length_a   1.000
_cell.length_b   1.000
_cell.length_c   1.000
_cell.angle_alpha   90.00
_cell.angle_beta   90.00
_cell.angle_gamma   90.00
#
_symmetry.space_group_name_H-M   'P 1'
#
loop_
_entity.id
_entity.type
_entity.pdbx_description
1 polymer ?
#
loop_
_entity_poly.entity_id
_entity_poly.type
_entity_poly.pdbx_seq_one_letter_code
_entity_poly.pdbx_strand_id
1 'polypeptide(L)'
;QGAMFRDWTIDNAHVFMEHEAGSEPKDALLPCIRRNEDEEPYLTPEEELRRMTEQVEESQGFDINFKEFRCIFNYLPVDFDDNGYVKPPETTRTLMDRLSRESLEKYNKEKGTDFEFVKFIKGNLHETGCPATMYYITFQGKAPSDDEPKEFRAKVCYFSHEPNMYHSCELKPEKKVHFIETEEKEDAK
;
A
#
# COMPACT_ATOMS: atom_id res chain seq x y z
N GLN A 1 -23.98 -19.72 21.68
CA GLN A 1 -23.27 -18.43 21.60
C GLN A 1 -22.33 -18.54 20.42
N GLY A 2 -22.66 -17.88 19.30
CA GLY A 2 -21.82 -17.90 18.12
C GLY A 2 -20.56 -17.10 18.41
N ALA A 3 -19.38 -17.70 18.18
CA ALA A 3 -18.14 -16.94 18.16
C ALA A 3 -18.32 -15.85 17.10
N MET A 4 -18.30 -14.59 17.54
CA MET A 4 -18.19 -13.46 16.64
C MET A 4 -16.81 -13.61 16.00
N PHE A 5 -16.75 -14.14 14.77
CA PHE A 5 -15.50 -14.22 14.02
C PHE A 5 -14.92 -12.81 14.00
N ARG A 6 -13.69 -12.66 14.52
CA ARG A 6 -12.95 -11.41 14.47
C ARG A 6 -12.91 -10.97 13.01
N ASP A 7 -13.32 -9.73 12.75
CA ASP A 7 -13.37 -9.20 11.39
C ASP A 7 -11.95 -9.10 10.83
N TRP A 8 -11.56 -10.15 10.10
CA TRP A 8 -10.21 -10.31 9.54
C TRP A 8 -9.86 -9.19 8.57
N THR A 9 -10.86 -8.46 8.05
CA THR A 9 -10.63 -7.36 7.12
C THR A 9 -10.04 -6.12 7.82
N ILE A 10 -10.14 -6.04 9.15
CA ILE A 10 -9.62 -4.94 9.95
C ILE A 10 -8.11 -5.12 10.21
N ASP A 11 -7.68 -6.34 10.55
CA ASP A 11 -6.29 -6.65 10.86
C ASP A 11 -5.43 -6.73 9.57
N ASN A 12 -4.13 -6.55 9.69
CA ASN A 12 -3.21 -6.84 8.58
C ASN A 12 -2.93 -8.35 8.55
N ALA A 13 -2.74 -8.88 7.34
CA ALA A 13 -2.36 -10.28 7.20
C ALA A 13 -0.97 -10.48 7.82
N HIS A 14 -0.80 -11.60 8.51
CA HIS A 14 0.53 -12.02 8.95
C HIS A 14 1.41 -12.18 7.71
N VAL A 15 2.65 -11.67 7.77
CA VAL A 15 3.60 -11.79 6.67
C VAL A 15 4.12 -13.22 6.62
N PHE A 16 4.08 -13.84 5.45
CA PHE A 16 4.72 -15.13 5.24
C PHE A 16 5.36 -15.18 3.86
N MET A 17 6.41 -16.00 3.76
CA MET A 17 7.10 -16.27 2.52
C MET A 17 6.31 -17.31 1.73
N GLU A 18 5.97 -16.98 0.49
CA GLU A 18 5.36 -17.90 -0.47
C GLU A 18 6.42 -18.73 -1.17
N HIS A 19 7.52 -18.09 -1.56
CA HIS A 19 8.63 -18.73 -2.27
C HIS A 19 9.97 -18.11 -1.88
N GLU A 20 10.96 -18.97 -1.66
CA GLU A 20 12.36 -18.53 -1.58
C GLU A 20 12.85 -18.11 -2.95
N ALA A 21 13.86 -17.22 -2.98
CA ALA A 21 14.51 -16.80 -4.21
C ALA A 21 15.00 -18.00 -5.03
N GLY A 22 14.60 -18.10 -6.30
CA GLY A 22 14.96 -19.18 -7.21
C GLY A 22 14.11 -20.45 -7.09
N SER A 23 13.17 -20.51 -6.15
CA SER A 23 12.23 -21.62 -5.97
C SER A 23 10.84 -21.35 -6.57
N GLU A 24 10.67 -20.20 -7.24
CA GLU A 24 9.39 -19.75 -7.74
C GLU A 24 8.89 -20.65 -8.89
N PRO A 25 7.58 -20.94 -8.96
CA PRO A 25 7.00 -21.63 -10.11
C PRO A 25 7.34 -20.89 -11.41
N LYS A 26 7.58 -21.63 -12.51
CA LYS A 26 7.89 -21.02 -13.82
C LYS A 26 6.80 -20.05 -14.32
N ASP A 27 5.56 -20.30 -13.90
CA ASP A 27 4.40 -19.52 -14.27
C ASP A 27 4.05 -18.45 -13.21
N ALA A 28 4.86 -18.30 -12.16
CA ALA A 28 4.65 -17.27 -11.17
C ALA A 28 4.93 -15.88 -11.78
N LEU A 29 3.98 -14.96 -11.60
CA LEU A 29 4.20 -13.56 -11.91
C LEU A 29 5.17 -12.99 -10.87
N LEU A 30 6.42 -12.80 -11.28
CA LEU A 30 7.41 -12.12 -10.44
C LEU A 30 7.19 -10.62 -10.51
N PRO A 31 6.99 -9.93 -9.37
CA PRO A 31 6.87 -8.48 -9.38
C PRO A 31 8.14 -7.85 -9.95
N CYS A 32 7.96 -6.89 -10.86
CA CYS A 32 9.06 -6.24 -11.58
C CYS A 32 9.99 -5.36 -10.69
N ILE A 33 9.70 -5.20 -9.40
CA ILE A 33 10.36 -4.24 -8.49
C ILE A 33 11.29 -4.93 -7.47
N ARG A 34 11.59 -6.22 -7.63
CA ARG A 34 12.40 -6.96 -6.66
C ARG A 34 13.91 -6.85 -6.88
N ARG A 35 14.64 -7.16 -5.81
CA ARG A 35 16.11 -7.18 -5.78
C ARG A 35 16.66 -8.34 -6.59
N ASN A 36 17.74 -8.12 -7.33
CA ASN A 36 18.48 -9.20 -7.99
C ASN A 36 19.40 -9.94 -7.00
N GLU A 37 19.79 -11.19 -7.32
CA GLU A 37 20.68 -11.98 -6.46
C GLU A 37 22.04 -11.30 -6.18
N ASP A 38 22.52 -10.52 -7.14
CA ASP A 38 23.84 -9.87 -7.09
C ASP A 38 23.84 -8.51 -6.38
N GLU A 39 22.68 -8.02 -5.92
CA GLU A 39 22.53 -6.68 -5.32
C GLU A 39 22.54 -6.71 -3.79
N GLU A 40 23.28 -5.82 -3.14
CA GLU A 40 23.25 -5.63 -1.67
C GLU A 40 21.88 -5.08 -1.19
N PRO A 41 21.44 -5.35 0.06
CA PRO A 41 22.12 -6.09 1.13
C PRO A 41 21.90 -7.61 1.05
N TYR A 42 22.92 -8.44 1.28
CA TYR A 42 22.80 -9.90 1.27
C TYR A 42 22.08 -10.44 2.53
N LEU A 43 20.76 -10.30 2.56
CA LEU A 43 19.90 -10.86 3.59
C LEU A 43 19.60 -12.33 3.31
N THR A 44 19.58 -13.12 4.39
CA THR A 44 19.00 -14.47 4.39
C THR A 44 17.47 -14.41 4.26
N PRO A 45 16.80 -15.49 3.80
CA PRO A 45 15.34 -15.54 3.75
C PRO A 45 14.65 -15.20 5.08
N GLU A 46 15.21 -15.63 6.21
CA GLU A 46 14.66 -15.32 7.55
C GLU A 46 14.79 -13.83 7.90
N GLU A 47 15.90 -13.19 7.51
CA GLU A 47 16.09 -11.75 7.70
C GLU A 47 15.18 -10.93 6.78
N GLU A 48 14.99 -11.36 5.53
CA GLU A 48 14.01 -10.76 4.61
C GLU A 48 12.59 -10.85 5.19
N LEU A 49 12.21 -12.01 5.74
CA LEU A 49 10.91 -12.18 6.40
C LEU A 49 10.75 -11.24 7.59
N ARG A 50 11.75 -11.18 8.49
CA ARG A 50 11.70 -10.25 9.64
C ARG A 50 11.55 -8.81 9.17
N ARG A 51 12.30 -8.43 8.15
CA ARG A 51 12.31 -7.07 7.61
C ARG A 51 10.99 -6.69 6.94
N MET A 52 10.37 -7.61 6.20
CA MET A 52 9.04 -7.42 5.62
C MET A 52 7.99 -7.28 6.72
N THR A 53 8.04 -8.14 7.75
CA THR A 53 7.14 -8.04 8.92
C THR A 53 7.25 -6.69 9.59
N GLU A 54 8.47 -6.21 9.88
CA GLU A 54 8.71 -4.86 10.44
C GLU A 54 8.05 -3.78 9.57
N GLN A 55 8.28 -3.79 8.26
CA GLN A 55 7.73 -2.77 7.35
C GLN A 55 6.19 -2.83 7.27
N VAL A 56 5.60 -4.01 7.27
CA VAL A 56 4.13 -4.18 7.28
C VAL A 56 3.54 -3.70 8.61
N GLU A 57 4.16 -4.02 9.74
CA GLU A 57 3.70 -3.59 11.07
C GLU A 57 3.83 -2.07 11.24
N GLU A 58 4.97 -1.47 10.89
CA GLU A 58 5.20 -0.04 11.03
C GLU A 58 4.31 0.80 10.12
N SER A 59 4.15 0.37 8.86
CA SER A 59 3.39 1.12 7.87
C SER A 59 1.93 0.70 7.78
N GLN A 60 1.52 -0.34 8.49
CA GLN A 60 0.22 -1.00 8.34
C GLN A 60 -0.01 -1.51 6.90
N GLY A 61 1.06 -1.98 6.23
CA GLY A 61 1.03 -2.52 4.87
C GLY A 61 1.08 -1.49 3.74
N PHE A 62 1.13 -0.18 4.03
CA PHE A 62 1.14 0.88 3.01
C PHE A 62 2.54 1.18 2.44
N ASP A 63 3.59 1.05 3.25
CA ASP A 63 4.94 1.44 2.89
C ASP A 63 5.86 0.21 2.98
N ILE A 64 6.08 -0.44 1.84
CA ILE A 64 6.97 -1.61 1.70
C ILE A 64 8.00 -1.30 0.60
N ASN A 65 9.28 -1.48 0.93
CA ASN A 65 10.40 -1.34 0.00
C ASN A 65 10.72 -2.70 -0.62
N PHE A 66 9.98 -3.07 -1.66
CA PHE A 66 10.15 -4.36 -2.33
C PHE A 66 11.54 -4.61 -2.94
N LYS A 67 12.33 -3.56 -3.13
CA LYS A 67 13.72 -3.64 -3.58
C LYS A 67 14.69 -4.19 -2.54
N GLU A 68 14.27 -4.37 -1.29
CA GLU A 68 15.06 -5.06 -0.27
C GLU A 68 14.95 -6.59 -0.38
N PHE A 69 13.93 -7.09 -1.07
CA PHE A 69 13.55 -8.51 -1.04
C PHE A 69 13.81 -9.23 -2.34
N ARG A 70 14.30 -10.47 -2.22
CA ARG A 70 14.39 -11.43 -3.31
C ARG A 70 13.24 -12.42 -3.23
N CYS A 71 12.89 -12.86 -2.02
CA CYS A 71 11.84 -13.86 -1.80
C CYS A 71 10.43 -13.33 -2.18
N ILE A 72 9.52 -14.23 -2.57
CA ILE A 72 8.09 -13.93 -2.71
C ILE A 72 7.43 -13.98 -1.34
N PHE A 73 6.72 -12.91 -1.00
CA PHE A 73 5.86 -12.82 0.17
C PHE A 73 4.42 -12.61 -0.28
N ASN A 74 3.49 -12.88 0.63
CA ASN A 74 2.05 -12.67 0.43
C ASN A 74 1.65 -11.21 0.16
N TYR A 75 2.52 -10.25 0.50
CA TYR A 75 2.38 -8.85 0.11
C TYR A 75 3.13 -8.59 -1.20
N LEU A 76 2.45 -7.94 -2.15
CA LEU A 76 2.98 -7.61 -3.47
C LEU A 76 2.74 -6.12 -3.79
N PRO A 77 3.61 -5.47 -4.58
CA PRO A 77 3.28 -4.16 -5.11
C PRO A 77 2.15 -4.29 -6.14
N VAL A 78 1.30 -3.28 -6.25
CA VAL A 78 0.34 -3.20 -7.35
C VAL A 78 1.11 -3.00 -8.66
N ASP A 79 0.96 -3.96 -9.58
CA ASP A 79 1.43 -3.87 -10.95
C ASP A 79 0.28 -3.41 -11.85
N PHE A 80 0.50 -2.35 -12.63
CA PHE A 80 -0.53 -1.81 -13.53
C PHE A 80 -0.71 -2.60 -14.81
N ASP A 81 0.30 -3.39 -15.21
CA ASP A 81 0.24 -4.21 -16.41
C ASP A 81 -0.38 -5.59 -16.11
N ASP A 82 -0.44 -5.98 -14.84
CA ASP A 82 -1.17 -7.16 -14.39
C ASP A 82 -2.65 -6.86 -14.18
N ASN A 83 -3.49 -7.41 -15.06
CA ASN A 83 -4.95 -7.31 -14.97
C ASN A 83 -5.61 -8.59 -14.42
N GLY A 84 -4.84 -9.53 -13.85
CA GLY A 84 -5.35 -10.81 -13.34
C GLY A 84 -6.40 -10.66 -12.23
N TYR A 85 -6.35 -9.56 -11.49
CA TYR A 85 -7.26 -9.26 -10.37
C TYR A 85 -8.51 -8.45 -10.76
N VAL A 86 -8.62 -8.04 -12.03
CA VAL A 86 -9.71 -7.17 -12.50
C VAL A 86 -10.51 -7.83 -13.61
N LYS A 87 -11.78 -7.42 -13.74
CA LYS A 87 -12.64 -7.90 -14.83
C LYS A 87 -12.64 -6.89 -15.97
N PRO A 88 -12.41 -7.34 -17.22
CA PRO A 88 -12.63 -6.50 -18.38
C PRO A 88 -14.06 -5.90 -18.36
N PRO A 89 -14.23 -4.62 -18.74
CA PRO A 89 -13.24 -3.75 -19.39
C PRO A 89 -12.33 -2.96 -18.42
N GLU A 90 -12.44 -3.14 -17.10
CA GLU A 90 -11.61 -2.46 -16.12
C GLU A 90 -10.16 -2.98 -16.18
N THR A 91 -9.20 -2.07 -16.11
CA THR A 91 -7.77 -2.35 -15.92
C THR A 91 -7.36 -2.10 -14.47
N THR A 92 -6.23 -2.66 -14.02
CA THR A 92 -5.72 -2.41 -12.66
C THR A 92 -5.48 -0.92 -12.40
N ARG A 93 -5.00 -0.17 -13.41
CA ARG A 93 -4.88 1.29 -13.34
C ARG A 93 -6.22 1.97 -13.07
N THR A 94 -7.25 1.65 -13.86
CA THR A 94 -8.57 2.25 -13.69
C THR A 94 -9.26 1.82 -12.40
N LEU A 95 -9.00 0.59 -11.92
CA LEU A 95 -9.45 0.13 -10.61
C LEU A 95 -8.83 0.98 -9.51
N MET A 96 -7.50 1.18 -9.52
CA MET A 96 -6.82 1.97 -8.48
C MET A 96 -7.30 3.43 -8.43
N ASP A 97 -7.52 4.06 -9.60
CA ASP A 97 -8.09 5.40 -9.66
C ASP A 97 -9.52 5.44 -9.10
N ARG A 98 -10.36 4.46 -9.46
CA ARG A 98 -11.74 4.37 -8.97
C ARG A 98 -11.78 4.15 -7.46
N LEU A 99 -11.03 3.18 -6.94
CA LEU A 99 -10.97 2.91 -5.50
C LEU A 99 -10.44 4.12 -4.73
N SER A 100 -9.47 4.86 -5.28
CA SER A 100 -8.98 6.09 -4.66
C SER A 100 -10.05 7.19 -4.59
N ARG A 101 -10.81 7.40 -5.67
CA ARG A 101 -11.92 8.36 -5.70
C ARG A 101 -13.02 7.98 -4.72
N GLU A 102 -13.49 6.73 -4.75
CA GLU A 102 -14.50 6.23 -3.81
C GLU A 102 -14.04 6.38 -2.35
N SER A 103 -12.75 6.15 -2.08
CA SER A 103 -12.14 6.36 -0.75
C SER A 103 -12.20 7.82 -0.32
N LEU A 104 -11.89 8.74 -1.23
CA LEU A 104 -11.89 10.17 -0.93
C LEU A 104 -13.30 10.72 -0.75
N GLU A 105 -14.25 10.28 -1.58
CA GLU A 105 -15.67 10.64 -1.44
C GLU A 105 -16.23 10.18 -0.09
N LYS A 106 -15.90 8.95 0.33
CA LYS A 106 -16.26 8.44 1.64
C LYS A 106 -15.65 9.29 2.77
N TYR A 107 -14.35 9.59 2.69
CA TYR A 107 -13.67 10.45 3.66
C TYR A 107 -14.33 11.82 3.75
N ASN A 108 -14.59 12.47 2.62
CA ASN A 108 -15.25 13.77 2.52
C ASN A 108 -16.62 13.76 3.18
N LYS A 109 -17.43 12.73 2.91
CA LYS A 109 -18.75 12.57 3.52
C LYS A 109 -18.67 12.39 5.04
N GLU A 110 -17.70 11.63 5.53
CA GLU A 110 -17.54 11.34 6.96
C GLU A 110 -16.93 12.52 7.74
N LYS A 111 -16.04 13.30 7.14
CA LYS A 111 -15.32 14.41 7.78
C LYS A 111 -15.88 15.79 7.47
N GLY A 112 -16.83 15.88 6.53
CA GLY A 112 -17.37 17.16 6.07
C GLY A 112 -16.35 17.99 5.30
N THR A 113 -15.49 17.34 4.51
CA THR A 113 -14.46 17.97 3.68
C THR A 113 -14.82 17.88 2.19
N ASP A 114 -14.06 18.55 1.34
CA ASP A 114 -14.32 18.71 -0.09
C ASP A 114 -13.07 18.44 -0.97
N PHE A 115 -12.22 17.51 -0.56
CA PHE A 115 -11.03 17.13 -1.32
C PHE A 115 -11.39 16.54 -2.69
N GLU A 116 -10.72 17.00 -3.73
CA GLU A 116 -10.78 16.44 -5.07
C GLU A 116 -9.60 15.49 -5.32
N PHE A 117 -9.86 14.36 -5.99
CA PHE A 117 -8.81 13.39 -6.30
C PHE A 117 -7.84 13.95 -7.35
N VAL A 118 -6.54 13.87 -7.06
CA VAL A 118 -5.47 14.33 -7.95
C VAL A 118 -4.85 13.16 -8.71
N LYS A 119 -4.26 12.20 -7.99
CA LYS A 119 -3.60 11.03 -8.59
C LYS A 119 -3.37 9.91 -7.60
N PHE A 120 -3.32 8.68 -8.09
CA PHE A 120 -2.72 7.56 -7.38
C PHE A 120 -1.19 7.72 -7.29
N ILE A 121 -0.59 7.32 -6.16
CA ILE A 121 0.86 7.37 -5.94
C ILE A 121 1.47 5.97 -5.96
N LYS A 122 0.95 5.07 -5.12
CA LYS A 122 1.41 3.69 -5.01
C LYS A 122 0.36 2.82 -4.34
N GLY A 123 0.49 1.51 -4.49
CA GLY A 123 -0.37 0.56 -3.81
C GLY A 123 0.35 -0.75 -3.57
N ASN A 124 -0.04 -1.43 -2.50
CA ASN A 124 0.35 -2.80 -2.22
C ASN A 124 -0.92 -3.65 -2.13
N LEU A 125 -0.79 -4.95 -2.34
CA LEU A 125 -1.89 -5.89 -2.21
C LEU A 125 -1.46 -7.16 -1.49
N HIS A 126 -2.41 -7.87 -0.91
CA HIS A 126 -2.28 -9.30 -0.64
C HIS A 126 -3.57 -10.02 -1.04
N GLU A 127 -3.42 -11.27 -1.47
CA GLU A 127 -4.55 -12.16 -1.67
C GLU A 127 -5.11 -12.60 -0.33
N THR A 128 -6.44 -12.57 -0.22
CA THR A 128 -7.12 -13.08 0.97
C THR A 128 -7.39 -14.57 0.76
N GLY A 129 -7.59 -15.35 1.82
CA GLY A 129 -8.03 -16.76 1.70
C GLY A 129 -9.46 -16.94 1.14
N CYS A 130 -9.98 -15.94 0.44
CA CYS A 130 -11.32 -15.77 -0.12
C CYS A 130 -11.17 -15.09 -1.51
N PRO A 131 -12.22 -15.03 -2.35
CA PRO A 131 -12.15 -14.36 -3.66
C PRO A 131 -12.15 -12.83 -3.53
N ALA A 132 -11.26 -12.30 -2.69
CA ALA A 132 -11.02 -10.89 -2.45
C ALA A 132 -9.54 -10.57 -2.37
N THR A 133 -9.22 -9.33 -2.72
CA THR A 133 -7.88 -8.78 -2.65
C THR A 133 -7.91 -7.61 -1.67
N MET A 134 -6.98 -7.60 -0.72
CA MET A 134 -6.82 -6.45 0.17
C MET A 134 -5.83 -5.48 -0.48
N TYR A 135 -6.29 -4.26 -0.77
CA TYR A 135 -5.46 -3.18 -1.31
C TYR A 135 -5.10 -2.16 -0.24
N TYR A 136 -3.85 -1.70 -0.27
CA TYR A 136 -3.28 -0.64 0.56
C TYR A 136 -2.84 0.49 -0.35
N ILE A 137 -3.71 1.48 -0.52
CA ILE A 137 -3.58 2.51 -1.56
C ILE A 137 -3.09 3.81 -0.95
N THR A 138 -2.06 4.41 -1.54
CA THR A 138 -1.65 5.79 -1.26
C THR A 138 -1.95 6.65 -2.49
N PHE A 139 -2.65 7.76 -2.29
CA PHE A 139 -3.06 8.68 -3.35
C PHE A 139 -3.05 10.12 -2.87
N GLN A 140 -3.18 11.08 -3.79
CA GLN A 140 -3.26 12.50 -3.48
C GLN A 140 -4.66 13.05 -3.71
N GLY A 141 -5.11 13.88 -2.77
CA GLY A 141 -6.31 14.69 -2.86
C GLY A 141 -6.00 16.15 -2.53
N LYS A 142 -6.73 17.09 -3.11
CA LYS A 142 -6.51 18.52 -2.91
C LYS A 142 -7.84 19.21 -2.61
N ALA A 143 -7.94 19.93 -1.50
CA ALA A 143 -9.10 20.77 -1.23
C ALA A 143 -9.02 22.04 -2.08
N PRO A 144 -10.14 22.65 -2.48
CA PRO A 144 -10.15 23.90 -3.23
C PRO A 144 -9.41 25.06 -2.53
N SER A 145 -9.31 24.99 -1.20
CA SER A 145 -8.64 25.98 -0.34
C SER A 145 -7.15 25.72 -0.09
N ASP A 146 -6.65 24.53 -0.44
CA ASP A 146 -5.26 24.16 -0.19
C ASP A 146 -4.36 24.59 -1.38
N ASP A 147 -3.14 25.03 -1.10
CA ASP A 147 -2.14 25.31 -2.13
C ASP A 147 -1.54 24.02 -2.71
N GLU A 148 -1.28 23.04 -1.85
CA GLU A 148 -0.63 21.78 -2.19
C GLU A 148 -1.54 20.56 -1.96
N PRO A 149 -1.44 19.50 -2.80
CA PRO A 149 -2.14 18.25 -2.55
C PRO A 149 -1.66 17.56 -1.28
N LYS A 150 -2.58 16.90 -0.59
CA LYS A 150 -2.29 16.06 0.59
C LYS A 150 -2.36 14.59 0.23
N GLU A 151 -1.56 13.77 0.91
CA GLU A 151 -1.59 12.32 0.74
C GLU A 151 -2.66 11.68 1.62
N PHE A 152 -3.38 10.72 1.05
CA PHE A 152 -4.36 9.88 1.70
C PHE A 152 -3.92 8.43 1.62
N ARG A 153 -4.33 7.64 2.63
CA ARG A 153 -4.14 6.20 2.69
C ARG A 153 -5.50 5.53 2.79
N ALA A 154 -5.76 4.56 1.93
CA ALA A 154 -6.99 3.78 1.93
C ALA A 154 -6.72 2.28 1.94
N LYS A 155 -7.39 1.56 2.85
CA LYS A 155 -7.37 0.10 2.91
C LYS A 155 -8.72 -0.42 2.42
N VAL A 156 -8.70 -1.25 1.37
CA VAL A 156 -9.90 -1.71 0.66
C VAL A 156 -9.87 -3.23 0.50
N CYS A 157 -10.87 -3.92 1.05
CA CYS A 157 -11.12 -5.33 0.75
C CYS A 157 -12.02 -5.42 -0.48
N TYR A 158 -11.42 -5.62 -1.64
CA TYR A 158 -12.08 -5.58 -2.93
C TYR A 158 -12.58 -6.97 -3.35
N PHE A 159 -13.85 -7.01 -3.76
CA PHE A 159 -14.45 -8.17 -4.44
C PHE A 159 -14.79 -7.77 -5.87
N SER A 160 -14.40 -8.60 -6.82
CA SER A 160 -14.68 -8.37 -8.24
C SER A 160 -16.16 -8.46 -8.65
N HIS A 161 -17.01 -9.00 -7.77
CA HIS A 161 -18.42 -9.33 -8.04
C HIS A 161 -19.39 -8.81 -6.98
N GLU A 162 -18.87 -8.33 -5.86
CA GLU A 162 -19.65 -7.92 -4.69
C GLU A 162 -19.16 -6.54 -4.24
N PRO A 163 -19.98 -5.76 -3.52
CA PRO A 163 -19.51 -4.54 -2.89
C PRO A 163 -18.30 -4.80 -1.96
N ASN A 164 -17.42 -3.82 -1.83
CA ASN A 164 -16.24 -3.92 -0.96
C ASN A 164 -16.67 -4.22 0.49
N MET A 165 -16.15 -5.29 1.09
CA MET A 165 -16.50 -5.68 2.48
C MET A 165 -15.90 -4.74 3.52
N TYR A 166 -14.75 -4.17 3.23
CA TYR A 166 -14.05 -3.24 4.11
C TYR A 166 -13.47 -2.10 3.30
N HIS A 167 -13.59 -0.89 3.84
CA HIS A 167 -13.12 0.32 3.19
C HIS A 167 -12.85 1.39 4.23
N SER A 168 -11.59 1.68 4.49
CA SER A 168 -11.16 2.81 5.31
C SER A 168 -10.32 3.78 4.49
N CYS A 169 -10.39 5.06 4.87
CA CYS A 169 -9.62 6.12 4.26
C CYS A 169 -9.22 7.12 5.34
N GLU A 170 -7.96 7.54 5.33
CA GLU A 170 -7.43 8.51 6.27
C GLU A 170 -6.45 9.45 5.58
N LEU A 171 -6.36 10.67 6.11
CA LEU A 171 -5.30 11.61 5.74
C LEU A 171 -3.97 11.07 6.28
N LYS A 172 -2.96 10.98 5.42
CA LYS A 172 -1.63 10.57 5.85
C LYS A 172 -1.02 11.67 6.72
N PRO A 173 -0.47 11.36 7.90
CA PRO A 173 0.14 12.38 8.75
C PRO A 173 1.32 13.06 8.01
N GLU A 174 1.31 14.39 7.96
CA GLU A 174 2.47 15.15 7.50
C GLU A 174 3.63 14.94 8.47
N LYS A 175 4.79 14.46 7.97
CA LYS A 175 6.03 14.51 8.74
C LYS A 175 6.44 15.98 8.84
N LYS A 176 6.15 16.63 9.96
CA LYS A 176 6.68 17.96 10.26
C LYS A 176 8.20 17.86 10.38
N VAL A 177 8.91 18.19 9.31
CA VAL A 177 10.36 18.39 9.35
C VAL A 177 10.58 19.72 10.05
N HIS A 178 11.02 19.69 11.32
CA HIS A 178 11.51 20.88 11.98
C HIS A 178 12.81 21.30 11.28
N PHE A 179 12.74 22.34 10.45
CA PHE A 179 13.92 23.06 10.00
C PHE A 179 14.52 23.74 11.23
N ILE A 180 15.66 23.22 11.71
CA ILE A 180 16.52 23.96 12.62
C ILE A 180 17.21 25.00 11.73
N GLU A 181 16.72 26.23 11.74
CA GLU A 181 17.49 27.36 11.24
C GLU A 181 18.79 27.41 12.04
N THR A 182 19.89 27.11 11.36
CA THR A 182 21.23 27.30 11.92
C THR A 182 21.49 28.80 11.82
N GLU A 183 21.40 29.51 12.93
CA GLU A 183 21.86 30.90 13.01
C GLU A 183 23.34 30.94 12.61
N GLU A 184 23.60 31.46 11.41
CA GLU A 184 24.90 32.02 11.06
C GLU A 184 25.21 33.14 12.05
N LYS A 185 26.27 32.96 12.83
CA LYS A 185 27.00 34.09 13.42
C LYS A 185 28.32 34.23 12.70
N GLU A 186 28.30 34.94 11.58
CA GLU A 186 29.37 35.91 11.30
C GLU A 186 29.23 37.05 12.30
N ASP A 187 30.25 37.32 13.10
CA ASP A 187 31.11 38.46 12.79
C ASP A 187 32.27 38.64 13.78
N ALA A 188 33.36 39.13 13.19
CA ALA A 188 34.69 39.31 13.71
C ALA A 188 34.83 40.38 14.83
N LYS A 189 35.79 40.18 15.75
CA LYS A 189 36.95 41.06 15.94
C LYS A 189 37.99 40.45 16.89
#